data_AF-A0A1V6ASU1-F1
#
_entry.id   AF-A0A1V6ASU1-F1
#
_cell.length_a   1.000
_cell.length_b   1.000
_cell.length_c   1.000
_cell.angle_alpha   90.00
_cell.angle_beta   90.00
_cell.angle_gamma   90.00
#
_symmetry.space_group_name_H-M   'P 1'
#
loop_
_entity.id
_entity.type
_entity.pdbx_description
1 polymer ?
#
loop_
_entity_poly.entity_id
_entity_poly.type
_entity_poly.pdbx_seq_one_letter_code
_entity_poly.pdbx_strand_id
1 'polypeptide(L)'
;MKRRFMMFGRIIIPLFFFIFLIINNEALAKSTDNEVDLGPQSIQSLGEKRILIVVVRFPDATPTTPMETVKKRVVNGLSKYVVEQSYGLASVNADFRGYVMLSDSLSLYEISPYNFRVDKGRVRKLIEDTMNAIEREVDFSSYDHMLIVPAVHTMPGKGYGMICYCANPGMLSGVRRSYTPMYLTLRTASGKEFKGGVFVGAENANLGMFAHDYFHALAGIKDGKRLAP
;
A
#
# COMPACT_ATOMS: atom_id res chain seq x y z
N MET A 1 61.73 -74.23 -10.79
CA MET A 1 62.95 -73.40 -10.76
C MET A 1 62.52 -71.93 -10.84
N LYS A 2 62.88 -71.12 -9.84
CA LYS A 2 62.58 -69.69 -9.75
C LYS A 2 63.26 -68.92 -10.89
N ARG A 3 62.59 -67.93 -11.48
CA ARG A 3 63.20 -66.65 -11.88
C ARG A 3 62.14 -65.55 -11.90
N ARG A 4 62.57 -64.39 -11.42
CA ARG A 4 61.81 -63.22 -10.99
C ARG A 4 62.26 -62.04 -11.86
N PHE A 5 61.35 -61.08 -12.05
CA PHE A 5 61.52 -59.69 -12.51
C PHE A 5 61.87 -59.42 -13.98
N MET A 6 60.99 -58.66 -14.66
CA MET A 6 61.19 -57.21 -14.86
C MET A 6 59.87 -56.52 -15.21
N MET A 7 59.55 -55.45 -14.47
CA MET A 7 58.53 -54.44 -14.82
C MET A 7 58.96 -53.69 -16.08
N PHE A 8 58.01 -53.32 -16.95
CA PHE A 8 57.89 -51.96 -17.52
C PHE A 8 56.60 -51.90 -18.36
N GLY A 9 55.70 -50.95 -18.09
CA GLY A 9 54.65 -50.64 -19.06
C GLY A 9 53.35 -50.08 -18.49
N ARG A 10 53.37 -48.80 -18.12
CA ARG A 10 52.27 -47.84 -18.30
C ARG A 10 51.04 -47.98 -17.39
N ILE A 11 51.17 -47.31 -16.25
CA ILE A 11 50.07 -46.62 -15.56
C ILE A 11 49.49 -45.57 -16.54
N ILE A 12 48.32 -45.81 -17.13
CA ILE A 12 47.50 -44.77 -17.77
C ILE A 12 46.03 -45.03 -17.48
N ILE A 13 45.64 -45.12 -16.20
CA ILE A 13 44.24 -44.96 -15.78
C ILE A 13 44.27 -44.36 -14.35
N PRO A 14 44.62 -43.06 -14.21
CA PRO A 14 43.67 -42.21 -13.49
C PRO A 14 43.64 -40.74 -13.96
N LEU A 15 44.10 -40.42 -15.17
CA LEU A 15 44.07 -39.02 -15.65
C LEU A 15 42.74 -38.62 -16.33
N PHE A 16 41.96 -39.58 -16.83
CA PHE A 16 40.65 -39.30 -17.42
C PHE A 16 39.55 -39.03 -16.38
N PHE A 17 39.71 -39.54 -15.15
CA PHE A 17 38.76 -39.25 -14.07
C PHE A 17 38.98 -37.88 -13.43
N PHE A 18 40.17 -37.30 -13.53
CA PHE A 18 40.45 -35.95 -13.02
C PHE A 18 40.08 -34.85 -14.02
N ILE A 19 40.16 -35.10 -15.34
CA ILE A 19 39.72 -34.14 -16.36
C ILE A 19 38.18 -34.09 -16.44
N PHE A 20 37.48 -35.21 -16.22
CA PHE A 20 36.01 -35.19 -16.13
C PHE A 20 35.49 -34.43 -14.89
N LEU A 21 36.30 -34.31 -13.84
CA LEU A 21 35.95 -33.53 -12.63
C LEU A 21 36.25 -32.02 -12.77
N ILE A 22 37.16 -31.63 -13.66
CA ILE A 22 37.44 -30.22 -13.95
C ILE A 22 36.45 -29.67 -15.01
N ILE A 23 36.08 -30.47 -16.01
CA ILE A 23 35.09 -30.04 -17.02
C ILE A 23 33.66 -30.00 -16.45
N ASN A 24 33.36 -30.79 -15.41
CA ASN A 24 32.07 -30.67 -14.69
C ASN A 24 32.04 -29.55 -13.64
N ASN A 25 33.18 -28.97 -13.26
CA ASN A 25 33.21 -27.82 -12.34
C ASN A 25 33.06 -26.47 -13.06
N GLU A 26 33.17 -26.41 -14.38
CA GLU A 26 32.70 -25.23 -15.15
C GLU A 26 31.17 -25.21 -15.31
N ALA A 27 30.48 -26.30 -14.97
CA ALA A 27 29.02 -26.29 -14.78
C ALA A 27 28.60 -25.83 -13.37
N LEU A 28 29.54 -25.33 -12.56
CA LEU A 28 29.29 -24.84 -11.19
C LEU A 28 29.88 -23.45 -10.94
N ALA A 29 29.53 -22.52 -11.82
CA ALA A 29 29.40 -21.10 -11.47
C ALA A 29 28.40 -20.42 -12.42
N LYS A 30 27.29 -21.09 -12.74
CA LYS A 30 26.08 -20.33 -13.09
C LYS A 30 25.75 -19.58 -11.81
N SER A 31 25.84 -18.25 -11.82
CA SER A 31 25.50 -17.45 -10.64
C SER A 31 24.19 -18.01 -10.10
N THR A 32 24.18 -18.42 -8.85
CA THR A 32 22.92 -18.55 -8.11
C THR A 32 22.44 -17.14 -7.79
N ASP A 33 22.33 -16.29 -8.82
CA ASP A 33 21.28 -15.30 -8.86
C ASP A 33 20.01 -16.11 -9.09
N ASN A 34 19.62 -16.89 -8.06
CA ASN A 34 18.22 -17.12 -7.85
C ASN A 34 17.68 -15.73 -7.54
N GLU A 35 17.38 -14.97 -8.60
CA GLU A 35 16.57 -13.77 -8.54
C GLU A 35 15.34 -14.22 -7.78
N VAL A 36 15.29 -13.87 -6.49
CA VAL A 36 14.16 -14.24 -5.64
C VAL A 36 12.97 -13.64 -6.36
N ASP A 37 12.08 -14.49 -6.89
CA ASP A 37 10.86 -14.02 -7.53
C ASP A 37 9.99 -13.43 -6.42
N LEU A 38 10.17 -12.14 -6.18
CA LEU A 38 9.41 -11.34 -5.22
C LEU A 38 8.01 -11.03 -5.77
N GLY A 39 7.63 -11.58 -6.93
CA GLY A 39 6.40 -11.25 -7.63
C GLY A 39 6.39 -9.79 -8.12
N PRO A 40 5.21 -9.28 -8.53
CA PRO A 40 5.09 -7.94 -9.07
C PRO A 40 5.45 -6.86 -8.05
N GLN A 41 6.62 -6.25 -8.21
CA GLN A 41 7.05 -5.10 -7.42
C GLN A 41 6.60 -3.77 -8.05
N SER A 42 6.25 -2.81 -7.19
CA SER A 42 5.90 -1.46 -7.60
C SER A 42 7.12 -0.55 -7.55
N ILE A 43 7.44 0.13 -8.65
CA ILE A 43 8.47 1.18 -8.64
C ILE A 43 7.91 2.52 -8.13
N GLN A 44 6.58 2.68 -8.15
CA GLN A 44 5.93 3.93 -7.75
C GLN A 44 5.92 4.14 -6.23
N SER A 45 6.21 3.08 -5.46
CA SER A 45 6.29 3.15 -3.99
C SER A 45 7.57 3.79 -3.48
N LEU A 46 8.61 3.91 -4.32
CA LEU A 46 9.91 4.45 -3.94
C LEU A 46 9.88 5.96 -3.74
N GLY A 47 10.79 6.46 -2.91
CA GLY A 47 10.99 7.87 -2.62
C GLY A 47 10.01 8.45 -1.59
N GLU A 48 10.05 9.77 -1.44
CA GLU A 48 9.12 10.50 -0.57
C GLU A 48 7.72 10.54 -1.21
N LYS A 49 6.68 10.34 -0.39
CA LYS A 49 5.27 10.56 -0.74
C LYS A 49 4.68 11.64 0.15
N ARG A 50 4.09 12.66 -0.48
CA ARG A 50 3.35 13.72 0.19
C ARG A 50 1.92 13.25 0.43
N ILE A 51 1.51 13.17 1.70
CA ILE A 51 0.18 12.70 2.10
C ILE A 51 -0.57 13.83 2.77
N LEU A 52 -1.72 14.20 2.21
CA LEU A 52 -2.70 15.05 2.89
C LEU A 52 -3.53 14.18 3.83
N ILE A 53 -3.50 14.46 5.13
CA ILE A 53 -4.27 13.76 6.15
C ILE A 53 -5.35 14.71 6.66
N VAL A 54 -6.62 14.31 6.58
CA VAL A 54 -7.74 15.14 7.01
C VAL A 54 -8.62 14.37 7.98
N VAL A 55 -8.79 14.90 9.19
CA VAL A 55 -9.71 14.32 10.18
C VAL A 55 -11.06 14.99 10.04
N VAL A 56 -12.09 14.24 9.65
CA VAL A 56 -13.43 14.79 9.38
C VAL A 56 -14.40 14.52 10.51
N ARG A 57 -15.26 15.49 10.79
CA ARG A 57 -16.38 15.38 11.74
C ARG A 57 -17.71 15.48 11.01
N PHE A 58 -18.73 14.91 11.62
CA PHE A 58 -20.11 14.98 11.17
C PHE A 58 -20.93 15.75 12.21
N PRO A 59 -22.00 16.46 11.81
CA PRO A 59 -22.83 17.24 12.73
C PRO A 59 -23.47 16.41 13.85
N ASP A 60 -23.75 15.13 13.58
CA ASP A 60 -24.49 14.20 14.43
C ASP A 60 -23.59 13.13 15.11
N ALA A 61 -22.26 13.24 14.99
CA ALA A 61 -21.33 12.27 15.54
C ALA A 61 -20.22 12.92 16.37
N THR A 62 -19.91 12.31 17.52
CA THR A 62 -18.90 12.80 18.45
C THR A 62 -17.66 11.90 18.42
N PRO A 63 -16.45 12.46 18.20
CA PRO A 63 -15.20 11.72 18.32
C PRO A 63 -15.03 11.12 19.72
N THR A 64 -14.54 9.89 19.79
CA THR A 64 -14.23 9.22 21.07
C THR A 64 -12.73 9.12 21.30
N THR A 65 -11.93 9.30 20.24
CA THR A 65 -10.48 9.22 20.31
C THR A 65 -9.88 10.64 20.32
N PRO A 66 -8.97 10.97 21.25
CA PRO A 66 -8.28 12.26 21.24
C PRO A 66 -7.51 12.47 19.94
N MET A 67 -7.59 13.67 19.38
CA MET A 67 -6.92 14.04 18.12
C MET A 67 -5.43 13.69 18.13
N GLU A 68 -4.73 13.95 19.23
CA GLU A 68 -3.30 13.65 19.35
C GLU A 68 -3.00 12.15 19.24
N THR A 69 -3.93 11.29 19.66
CA THR A 69 -3.77 9.84 19.50
C THR A 69 -3.93 9.44 18.04
N VAL A 70 -4.87 10.05 17.31
CA VAL A 70 -5.02 9.86 15.86
C VAL A 70 -3.76 10.35 15.14
N LYS A 71 -3.35 11.60 15.38
CA LYS A 71 -2.16 12.24 14.80
C LYS A 71 -0.90 11.40 15.03
N LYS A 72 -0.67 10.93 16.25
CA LYS A 72 0.47 10.05 16.57
C LYS A 72 0.48 8.78 15.72
N ARG A 73 -0.67 8.17 15.44
CA ARG A 73 -0.75 6.96 14.60
C ARG A 73 -0.49 7.27 13.13
N VAL A 74 -1.18 8.27 12.58
CA VAL A 74 -1.21 8.50 11.13
C VAL A 74 -0.06 9.36 10.60
N VAL A 75 0.53 10.21 11.45
CA VAL A 75 1.73 10.99 11.12
C VAL A 75 2.96 10.19 11.55
N ASN A 76 3.17 10.03 12.86
CA ASN A 76 4.42 9.46 13.35
C ASN A 76 4.51 7.95 13.12
N GLY A 77 3.44 7.22 13.46
CA GLY A 77 3.39 5.76 13.35
C GLY A 77 3.52 5.29 11.90
N LEU A 78 2.70 5.83 11.01
CA LEU A 78 2.71 5.45 9.59
C LEU A 78 4.03 5.83 8.91
N SER A 79 4.53 7.06 9.09
CA SER A 79 5.82 7.47 8.48
C SER A 79 6.97 6.59 8.96
N LYS A 80 7.05 6.31 10.26
CA LYS A 80 8.08 5.41 10.81
C LYS A 80 7.96 4.01 10.22
N TYR A 81 6.75 3.47 10.18
CA TYR A 81 6.50 2.13 9.65
C TYR A 81 6.90 2.01 8.17
N VAL A 82 6.57 3.01 7.34
CA VAL A 82 6.94 3.02 5.91
C VAL A 82 8.46 3.01 5.72
N VAL A 83 9.18 3.85 6.46
CA VAL A 83 10.66 3.90 6.39
C VAL A 83 11.28 2.57 6.83
N GLU A 84 10.80 2.00 7.95
CA GLU A 84 11.31 0.74 8.46
C GLU A 84 11.03 -0.43 7.52
N GLN A 85 9.81 -0.58 7.02
CA GLN A 85 9.42 -1.70 6.15
C GLN A 85 10.01 -1.60 4.74
N SER A 86 10.38 -0.39 4.30
CA SER A 86 11.02 -0.18 3.00
C SER A 86 12.54 -0.15 3.07
N TYR A 87 13.15 -0.40 4.24
CA TYR A 87 14.60 -0.26 4.46
C TYR A 87 15.12 1.13 4.04
N GLY A 88 14.32 2.17 4.25
CA GLY A 88 14.64 3.56 3.90
C GLY A 88 14.41 3.93 2.43
N LEU A 89 13.88 3.02 1.61
CA LEU A 89 13.63 3.28 0.19
C LEU A 89 12.37 4.11 -0.08
N ALA A 90 11.46 4.18 0.90
CA ALA A 90 10.25 4.99 0.84
C ALA A 90 10.09 5.81 2.13
N SER A 91 9.50 7.00 2.01
CA SER A 91 9.20 7.87 3.14
C SER A 91 7.88 8.62 2.96
N VAL A 92 7.33 9.12 4.05
CA VAL A 92 6.06 9.86 4.07
C VAL A 92 6.28 11.25 4.64
N ASN A 93 5.90 12.25 3.85
CA ASN A 93 5.78 13.63 4.26
C ASN A 93 4.30 13.95 4.46
N ALA A 94 3.86 13.99 5.72
CA ALA A 94 2.45 14.12 6.07
C ALA A 94 2.08 15.58 6.37
N ASP A 95 1.11 16.13 5.63
CA ASP A 95 0.39 17.36 6.01
C ASP A 95 -0.87 16.97 6.77
N PHE A 96 -0.92 17.30 8.06
CA PHE A 96 -2.03 16.94 8.93
C PHE A 96 -2.98 18.12 9.14
N ARG A 97 -4.22 17.94 8.67
CA ARG A 97 -5.35 18.83 8.93
C ARG A 97 -6.21 18.23 10.02
N GLY A 98 -6.47 19.04 11.05
CA GLY A 98 -7.29 18.68 12.20
C GLY A 98 -8.77 18.54 11.82
N TYR A 99 -9.66 18.80 12.78
CA TYR A 99 -11.08 18.59 12.55
C TYR A 99 -11.64 19.50 11.46
N VAL A 100 -12.10 18.89 10.37
CA VAL A 100 -12.87 19.51 9.29
C VAL A 100 -14.31 19.05 9.42
N MET A 101 -15.24 19.99 9.59
CA MET A 101 -16.66 19.66 9.69
C MET A 101 -17.26 19.46 8.30
N LEU A 102 -17.88 18.31 8.07
CA LEU A 102 -18.71 18.06 6.88
C LEU A 102 -20.13 18.57 7.11
N SER A 103 -20.84 18.90 6.02
CA SER A 103 -22.19 19.49 6.10
C SER A 103 -23.27 18.49 6.48
N ASP A 104 -23.09 17.22 6.10
CA ASP A 104 -24.14 16.21 6.15
C ASP A 104 -23.93 15.22 7.31
N SER A 105 -25.02 14.57 7.71
CA SER A 105 -25.00 13.56 8.77
C SER A 105 -24.18 12.32 8.40
N LEU A 106 -23.63 11.64 9.41
CA LEU A 106 -22.83 10.42 9.25
C LEU A 106 -23.53 9.36 8.38
N SER A 107 -24.85 9.21 8.52
CA SER A 107 -25.66 8.22 7.79
C SER A 107 -25.55 8.30 6.27
N LEU A 108 -25.23 9.49 5.72
CA LEU A 108 -25.04 9.70 4.28
C LEU A 108 -23.66 9.25 3.78
N TYR A 109 -22.74 8.96 4.69
CA TYR A 109 -21.38 8.51 4.39
C TYR A 109 -21.13 7.05 4.80
N GLU A 110 -22.01 6.46 5.61
CA GLU A 110 -21.87 5.08 6.09
C GLU A 110 -21.65 4.09 4.94
N ILE A 111 -20.65 3.22 5.08
CA ILE A 111 -20.36 2.17 4.10
C ILE A 111 -20.50 0.79 4.72
N SER A 112 -20.94 -0.16 3.90
CA SER A 112 -21.02 -1.57 4.30
C SER A 112 -19.66 -2.09 4.76
N PRO A 113 -19.56 -2.83 5.88
CA PRO A 113 -18.33 -3.51 6.29
C PRO A 113 -17.91 -4.64 5.32
N TYR A 114 -18.81 -5.05 4.42
CA TYR A 114 -18.53 -6.05 3.40
C TYR A 114 -18.12 -5.38 2.09
N ASN A 115 -16.88 -5.59 1.67
CA ASN A 115 -16.27 -4.97 0.48
C ASN A 115 -17.14 -5.07 -0.80
N PHE A 116 -17.81 -6.20 -1.02
CA PHE A 116 -18.64 -6.42 -2.22
C PHE A 116 -20.01 -5.70 -2.20
N ARG A 117 -20.36 -5.07 -1.08
CA ARG A 117 -21.60 -4.33 -0.85
C ARG A 117 -21.35 -2.85 -0.54
N VAL A 118 -20.11 -2.37 -0.74
CA VAL A 118 -19.78 -0.95 -0.57
C VAL A 118 -20.47 -0.13 -1.66
N ASP A 119 -21.11 0.97 -1.23
CA ASP A 119 -21.67 1.97 -2.12
C ASP A 119 -20.57 2.95 -2.55
N LYS A 120 -20.22 2.93 -3.84
CA LYS A 120 -19.20 3.79 -4.43
C LYS A 120 -19.59 5.28 -4.38
N GLY A 121 -20.89 5.58 -4.43
CA GLY A 121 -21.41 6.94 -4.34
C GLY A 121 -21.09 7.55 -2.98
N ARG A 122 -21.25 6.77 -1.90
CA ARG A 122 -20.91 7.22 -0.53
C ARG A 122 -19.40 7.38 -0.32
N VAL A 123 -18.59 6.48 -0.91
CA VAL A 123 -17.13 6.64 -0.91
C VAL A 123 -16.72 7.92 -1.64
N ARG A 124 -17.25 8.17 -2.84
CA ARG A 124 -16.97 9.39 -3.61
C ARG A 124 -17.42 10.64 -2.84
N LYS A 125 -18.63 10.62 -2.28
CA LYS A 125 -19.20 11.71 -1.49
C LYS A 125 -18.29 12.09 -0.32
N LEU A 126 -17.81 11.13 0.48
CA LEU A 126 -16.90 11.41 1.59
C LEU A 126 -15.65 12.17 1.11
N ILE A 127 -15.07 11.74 -0.01
CA ILE A 127 -13.82 12.31 -0.51
C ILE A 127 -14.06 13.70 -1.10
N GLU A 128 -15.06 13.85 -1.97
CA GLU A 128 -15.35 15.13 -2.62
C GLU A 128 -15.85 16.18 -1.63
N ASP A 129 -16.66 15.80 -0.63
CA ASP A 129 -17.07 16.73 0.44
C ASP A 129 -15.90 17.14 1.32
N THR A 130 -14.98 16.21 1.62
CA THR A 130 -13.73 16.54 2.33
C THR A 130 -12.89 17.53 1.52
N MET A 131 -12.75 17.30 0.21
CA MET A 131 -12.04 18.22 -0.67
C MET A 131 -12.73 19.59 -0.71
N ASN A 132 -14.05 19.66 -0.88
CA ASN A 132 -14.82 20.90 -0.85
C ASN A 132 -14.60 21.69 0.44
N ALA A 133 -14.56 21.01 1.58
CA ALA A 133 -14.41 21.66 2.89
C ALA A 133 -13.03 22.32 3.09
N ILE A 134 -12.00 21.90 2.36
CA ILE A 134 -10.62 22.40 2.50
C ILE A 134 -10.08 23.08 1.25
N GLU A 135 -10.86 23.16 0.17
CA GLU A 135 -10.36 23.59 -1.14
C GLU A 135 -9.85 25.03 -1.16
N ARG A 136 -10.24 25.88 -0.21
CA ARG A 136 -9.76 27.26 -0.10
C ARG A 136 -8.31 27.36 0.39
N GLU A 137 -7.86 26.36 1.13
CA GLU A 137 -6.56 26.38 1.83
C GLU A 137 -5.58 25.35 1.27
N VAL A 138 -6.07 24.43 0.44
CA VAL A 138 -5.32 23.28 -0.05
C VAL A 138 -5.19 23.33 -1.57
N ASP A 139 -3.96 23.21 -2.04
CA ASP A 139 -3.65 22.85 -3.42
C ASP A 139 -3.48 21.33 -3.51
N PHE A 140 -4.47 20.64 -4.08
CA PHE A 140 -4.46 19.18 -4.19
C PHE A 140 -3.36 18.64 -5.10
N SER A 141 -2.80 19.45 -6.01
CA SER A 141 -1.70 19.01 -6.89
C SER A 141 -0.37 18.83 -6.14
N SER A 142 -0.29 19.35 -4.91
CA SER A 142 0.87 19.23 -4.04
C SER A 142 0.95 17.89 -3.27
N TYR A 143 0.01 16.96 -3.50
CA TYR A 143 -0.03 15.69 -2.78
C TYR A 143 -0.08 14.50 -3.74
N ASP A 144 0.59 13.42 -3.35
CA ASP A 144 0.54 12.15 -4.06
C ASP A 144 -0.63 11.31 -3.56
N HIS A 145 -0.91 11.37 -2.26
CA HIS A 145 -1.96 10.59 -1.59
C HIS A 145 -2.79 11.42 -0.61
N MET A 146 -3.98 10.92 -0.29
CA MET A 146 -4.86 11.49 0.74
C MET A 146 -5.32 10.40 1.72
N LEU A 147 -5.27 10.73 3.01
CA LEU A 147 -5.90 9.97 4.09
C LEU A 147 -7.07 10.77 4.64
N ILE A 148 -8.26 10.17 4.67
CA ILE A 148 -9.43 10.73 5.37
C ILE A 148 -9.70 9.91 6.62
N VAL A 149 -9.81 10.57 7.77
CA VAL A 149 -10.11 9.94 9.05
C VAL A 149 -11.47 10.39 9.55
N PRO A 150 -12.54 9.59 9.33
CA PRO A 150 -13.81 9.80 10.01
C PRO A 150 -13.62 9.75 11.53
N ALA A 151 -13.88 10.85 12.21
CA ALA A 151 -13.72 10.99 13.66
C ALA A 151 -14.93 10.41 14.42
N VAL A 152 -15.17 9.11 14.20
CA VAL A 152 -16.27 8.36 14.78
C VAL A 152 -15.80 6.95 15.10
N HIS A 153 -16.05 6.49 16.33
CA HIS A 153 -15.78 5.11 16.70
C HIS A 153 -16.56 4.15 15.81
N THR A 154 -15.84 3.27 15.11
CA THR A 154 -16.41 2.42 14.07
C THR A 154 -16.15 0.95 14.36
N MET A 155 -17.21 0.16 14.30
CA MET A 155 -17.17 -1.31 14.33
C MET A 155 -17.93 -1.80 13.09
N PRO A 156 -17.77 -3.07 12.67
CA PRO A 156 -18.51 -3.58 11.51
C PRO A 156 -20.01 -3.31 11.63
N GLY A 157 -20.55 -2.46 10.73
CA GLY A 157 -21.96 -2.08 10.71
C GLY A 157 -22.41 -1.08 11.79
N LYS A 158 -21.49 -0.43 12.50
CA LYS A 158 -21.76 0.66 13.46
C LYS A 158 -20.85 1.86 13.20
N GLY A 159 -21.33 3.06 13.52
CA GLY A 159 -20.59 4.28 13.22
C GLY A 159 -20.45 4.44 11.71
N TYR A 160 -19.24 4.70 11.22
CA TYR A 160 -18.99 4.84 9.78
C TYR A 160 -19.15 3.53 8.97
N GLY A 161 -19.18 2.38 9.66
CA GLY A 161 -19.52 1.07 9.10
C GLY A 161 -18.31 0.19 8.75
N MET A 162 -17.31 0.71 8.03
CA MET A 162 -16.04 0.02 7.75
C MET A 162 -14.88 0.76 8.39
N ILE A 163 -13.98 0.02 9.05
CA ILE A 163 -12.91 0.65 9.85
C ILE A 163 -11.79 1.25 9.00
N CYS A 164 -11.40 0.60 7.91
CA CYS A 164 -10.33 1.05 7.03
C CYS A 164 -10.50 0.45 5.63
N TYR A 165 -10.18 1.23 4.58
CA TYR A 165 -10.12 0.74 3.20
C TYR A 165 -9.34 1.67 2.27
N CYS A 166 -8.77 1.10 1.22
CA CYS A 166 -8.27 1.82 0.06
C CYS A 166 -9.44 2.25 -0.85
N ALA A 167 -9.64 3.56 -1.01
CA ALA A 167 -10.69 4.14 -1.84
C ALA A 167 -10.26 4.28 -3.31
N ASN A 168 -9.05 4.81 -3.55
CA ASN A 168 -8.47 5.01 -4.89
C ASN A 168 -7.04 4.43 -4.89
N PRO A 169 -6.69 3.46 -5.75
CA PRO A 169 -7.48 2.86 -6.82
C PRO A 169 -8.30 1.63 -6.37
N GLY A 170 -8.97 1.69 -5.22
CA GLY A 170 -9.70 0.57 -4.62
C GLY A 170 -11.22 0.65 -4.82
N MET A 171 -11.95 0.90 -3.73
CA MET A 171 -13.42 0.83 -3.70
C MET A 171 -14.12 1.66 -4.79
N LEU A 172 -13.54 2.80 -5.20
CA LEU A 172 -14.11 3.67 -6.24
C LEU A 172 -14.17 2.99 -7.62
N SER A 173 -13.10 2.34 -8.06
CA SER A 173 -13.12 1.56 -9.32
C SER A 173 -13.88 0.23 -9.15
N GLY A 174 -13.98 -0.27 -7.91
CA GLY A 174 -14.66 -1.51 -7.55
C GLY A 174 -13.70 -2.66 -7.26
N VAL A 175 -14.22 -3.69 -6.60
CA VAL A 175 -13.42 -4.79 -6.01
C VAL A 175 -13.80 -6.19 -6.53
N ARG A 176 -14.72 -6.28 -7.51
CA ARG A 176 -15.10 -7.56 -8.14
C ARG A 176 -14.10 -7.92 -9.25
N ARG A 177 -13.93 -9.22 -9.52
CA ARG A 177 -13.08 -9.75 -10.60
C ARG A 177 -13.37 -9.19 -11.99
N SER A 178 -14.60 -8.73 -12.23
CA SER A 178 -15.04 -8.15 -13.50
C SER A 178 -14.62 -6.69 -13.70
N TYR A 179 -14.08 -6.02 -12.67
CA TYR A 179 -13.64 -4.63 -12.75
C TYR A 179 -12.13 -4.55 -12.92
N THR A 180 -11.70 -3.62 -13.78
CA THR A 180 -10.30 -3.22 -13.89
C THR A 180 -10.04 -2.08 -12.89
N PRO A 181 -9.17 -2.26 -11.89
CA PRO A 181 -8.75 -1.19 -11.00
C PRO A 181 -8.19 -0.02 -11.79
N MET A 182 -8.60 1.19 -11.43
CA MET A 182 -8.12 2.42 -12.06
C MET A 182 -8.17 3.58 -11.07
N TYR A 183 -7.25 4.53 -11.22
CA TYR A 183 -7.37 5.81 -10.53
C TYR A 183 -8.52 6.60 -11.15
N LEU A 184 -9.52 6.95 -10.33
CA LEU A 184 -10.55 7.90 -10.71
C LEU A 184 -10.12 9.31 -10.31
N THR A 185 -10.44 10.29 -11.15
CA THR A 185 -10.34 11.70 -10.79
C THR A 185 -11.49 12.08 -9.87
N LEU A 186 -11.14 12.76 -8.78
CA LEU A 186 -12.05 13.36 -7.82
C LEU A 186 -12.06 14.87 -8.04
N ARG A 187 -13.22 15.51 -7.85
CA ARG A 187 -13.41 16.92 -8.18
C ARG A 187 -14.13 17.63 -7.06
N THR A 188 -13.67 18.84 -6.73
CA THR A 188 -14.46 19.76 -5.92
C THR A 188 -15.59 20.38 -6.75
N ALA A 189 -16.56 21.00 -6.08
CA ALA A 189 -17.62 21.78 -6.71
C ALA A 189 -17.06 22.94 -7.54
N SER A 190 -15.91 23.51 -7.12
CA SER A 190 -15.19 24.55 -7.89
C SER A 190 -14.34 23.99 -9.04
N GLY A 191 -14.26 22.67 -9.20
CA GLY A 191 -13.53 22.01 -10.28
C GLY A 191 -12.07 21.67 -9.97
N LYS A 192 -11.57 21.83 -8.75
CA LYS A 192 -10.21 21.40 -8.39
C LYS A 192 -10.12 19.88 -8.41
N GLU A 193 -9.03 19.34 -8.93
CA GLU A 193 -8.86 17.90 -9.15
C GLU A 193 -7.90 17.25 -8.17
N PHE A 194 -8.18 15.98 -7.86
CA PHE A 194 -7.21 15.06 -7.25
C PHE A 194 -7.28 13.70 -7.96
N LYS A 195 -6.13 13.16 -8.38
CA LYS A 195 -6.02 11.87 -9.09
C LYS A 195 -5.13 10.85 -8.37
N GLY A 196 -4.66 11.20 -7.18
CA GLY A 196 -3.78 10.35 -6.39
C GLY A 196 -4.49 9.21 -5.67
N GLY A 197 -3.70 8.46 -4.90
CA GLY A 197 -4.19 7.40 -4.02
C GLY A 197 -4.99 7.96 -2.85
N VAL A 198 -6.10 7.32 -2.52
CA VAL A 198 -6.95 7.71 -1.38
C VAL A 198 -7.21 6.48 -0.53
N PHE A 199 -7.02 6.62 0.77
CA PHE A 199 -7.41 5.62 1.75
C PHE A 199 -8.13 6.29 2.92
N VAL A 200 -8.99 5.53 3.57
CA VAL A 200 -9.85 6.02 4.64
C VAL A 200 -9.71 5.08 5.81
N GLY A 201 -9.56 5.62 7.01
CA GLY A 201 -9.54 4.83 8.23
C GLY A 201 -10.16 5.60 9.39
N ALA A 202 -11.12 5.00 10.09
CA ALA A 202 -11.81 5.64 11.21
C ALA A 202 -10.86 5.92 12.38
N GLU A 203 -11.25 6.82 13.29
CA GLU A 203 -10.41 7.25 14.42
C GLU A 203 -9.88 6.10 15.31
N ASN A 204 -10.56 4.96 15.33
CA ASN A 204 -10.18 3.78 16.11
C ASN A 204 -9.43 2.71 15.28
N ALA A 205 -9.10 2.98 14.02
CA ALA A 205 -8.22 2.12 13.24
C ALA A 205 -6.82 2.07 13.88
N ASN A 206 -6.24 0.86 13.90
CA ASN A 206 -4.87 0.65 14.38
C ASN A 206 -3.85 0.92 13.27
N LEU A 207 -2.56 1.01 13.63
CA LEU A 207 -1.49 1.31 12.68
C LEU A 207 -1.43 0.29 11.53
N GLY A 208 -1.62 -1.00 11.80
CA GLY A 208 -1.59 -2.04 10.78
C GLY A 208 -2.68 -1.89 9.73
N MET A 209 -3.89 -1.45 10.14
CA MET A 209 -4.98 -1.14 9.21
C MET A 209 -4.64 0.05 8.30
N PHE A 210 -4.15 1.15 8.88
CA PHE A 210 -3.70 2.31 8.09
C PHE A 210 -2.59 1.93 7.11
N ALA A 211 -1.58 1.17 7.56
CA ALA A 211 -0.48 0.73 6.72
C ALA A 211 -0.95 -0.19 5.58
N HIS A 212 -1.80 -1.17 5.88
CA HIS A 212 -2.37 -2.09 4.89
C HIS A 212 -3.07 -1.33 3.75
N ASP A 213 -4.00 -0.44 4.06
CA ASP A 213 -4.75 0.27 3.03
C ASP A 213 -3.95 1.37 2.35
N TYR A 214 -2.99 1.97 3.05
CA TYR A 214 -2.02 2.86 2.44
C TYR A 214 -1.16 2.14 1.41
N PHE A 215 -0.69 0.92 1.70
CA PHE A 215 0.16 0.17 0.78
C PHE A 215 -0.52 -0.19 -0.54
N HIS A 216 -1.84 -0.38 -0.53
CA HIS A 216 -2.61 -0.47 -1.77
C HIS A 216 -2.56 0.83 -2.60
N ALA A 217 -2.66 1.99 -1.96
CA ALA A 217 -2.57 3.29 -2.63
C ALA A 217 -1.15 3.57 -3.12
N LEU A 218 -0.15 3.25 -2.29
CA LEU A 218 1.28 3.43 -2.55
C LEU A 218 1.79 2.53 -3.67
N ALA A 219 1.42 1.25 -3.66
CA ALA A 219 1.83 0.29 -4.67
C ALA A 219 1.05 0.47 -5.98
N GLY A 220 -0.15 1.04 -5.92
CA GLY A 220 -0.98 1.42 -7.06
C GLY A 220 -1.39 0.26 -7.95
N ILE A 221 -1.41 0.50 -9.27
CA ILE A 221 -1.84 -0.47 -10.29
C ILE A 221 -0.65 -0.87 -11.16
N LYS A 222 -0.53 -2.18 -11.42
CA LYS A 222 0.40 -2.77 -12.39
C LYS A 222 -0.34 -3.82 -13.22
N ASP A 223 -0.20 -3.75 -14.54
CA ASP A 223 -0.81 -4.72 -15.49
C ASP A 223 -2.32 -4.93 -15.28
N GLY A 224 -3.06 -3.83 -15.07
CA GLY A 224 -4.51 -3.86 -14.85
C GLY A 224 -4.93 -4.50 -13.53
N LYS A 225 -4.01 -4.68 -12.58
CA LYS A 225 -4.27 -5.19 -11.23
C LYS A 225 -3.78 -4.21 -10.18
N ARG A 226 -4.59 -4.00 -9.15
CA ARG A 226 -4.15 -3.28 -7.95
C ARG A 226 -3.21 -4.19 -7.18
N LEU A 227 -2.03 -3.67 -6.83
CA LEU A 227 -1.05 -4.41 -6.04
C LEU A 227 -1.51 -4.51 -4.57
N ALA A 228 -1.13 -5.60 -3.93
CA ALA A 228 -1.41 -5.87 -2.52
C ALA A 228 -0.18 -5.54 -1.65
N PRO A 229 -0.40 -5.19 -0.37
CA PRO A 229 0.64 -5.06 0.66
C PRO A 229 1.56 -6.27 0.74
#